data_AF-A0A832JR95-F1
#
_entry.id   AF-A0A832JR95-F1
#
_cell.length_a   1.000
_cell.length_b   1.000
_cell.length_c   1.000
_cell.angle_alpha   90.00
_cell.angle_beta   90.00
_cell.angle_gamma   90.00
#
_symmetry.space_group_name_H-M   'P 1'
#
loop_
_entity.id
_entity.type
_entity.pdbx_description
1 polymer ?
#
loop_
_entity_poly.entity_id
_entity_poly.type
_entity_poly.pdbx_seq_one_letter_code
_entity_poly.pdbx_strand_id
1 'polypeptide(L)'
;MTSVIVCVDEGVALSERRSRVVWEAVTELATELLPERAKVLERWHTHHVADEKELAAWLEASFRVRDYKPTPRIDLSRFYTGIGYDLEGVAKALGVSLREAAIYLRKMEKALMLMACAEISGALRHSLASKHVIELRDRV
;
A
#
# COMPACT_ATOMS: atom_id res chain seq x y z
N MET A 1 7.53 10.20 7.86
CA MET A 1 8.19 8.99 8.39
C MET A 1 8.13 7.91 7.32
N THR A 2 9.25 7.24 7.06
CA THR A 2 9.29 6.14 6.10
C THR A 2 9.15 4.80 6.81
N SER A 3 8.71 3.77 6.11
CA SER A 3 8.47 2.43 6.65
C SER A 3 8.94 1.39 5.63
N VAL A 4 9.28 0.21 6.14
CA VAL A 4 9.81 -0.92 5.36
C VAL A 4 9.26 -2.23 5.94
N ILE A 5 8.99 -3.21 5.09
CA ILE A 5 8.63 -4.56 5.52
C ILE A 5 9.91 -5.27 5.92
N VAL A 6 9.97 -5.83 7.12
CA VAL A 6 11.15 -6.52 7.62
C VAL A 6 10.82 -7.97 7.94
N CYS A 7 11.78 -8.86 7.70
CA CYS A 7 11.85 -10.15 8.35
C CYS A 7 12.47 -9.93 9.73
N VAL A 8 11.75 -10.26 10.80
CA VAL A 8 12.23 -10.04 12.17
C VAL A 8 13.35 -11.03 12.50
N ASP A 9 13.19 -12.29 12.12
CA ASP A 9 14.14 -13.39 12.41
C ASP A 9 15.49 -13.20 11.73
N GLU A 10 15.49 -12.77 10.46
CA GLU A 10 16.72 -12.53 9.69
C GLU A 10 17.27 -11.10 9.87
N GLY A 11 16.47 -10.18 10.42
CA GLY A 11 16.84 -8.78 10.56
C GLY A 11 17.01 -8.03 9.23
N VAL A 12 16.44 -8.53 8.13
CA VAL A 12 16.57 -7.98 6.78
C VAL A 12 15.33 -7.23 6.33
N ALA A 13 15.51 -6.26 5.42
CA ALA A 13 14.41 -5.60 4.73
C ALA A 13 13.95 -6.45 3.54
N LEU A 14 12.63 -6.64 3.43
CA LEU A 14 11.97 -7.36 2.34
C LEU A 14 11.30 -6.43 1.33
N SER A 15 11.35 -5.12 1.55
CA SER A 15 10.80 -4.11 0.66
C SER A 15 11.70 -2.89 0.55
N GLU A 16 11.43 -2.04 -0.42
CA GLU A 16 12.01 -0.69 -0.45
C GLU A 16 11.49 0.17 0.71
N ARG A 17 12.25 1.23 1.02
CA ARG A 17 11.84 2.24 1.99
C ARG A 17 10.81 3.17 1.33
N ARG A 18 9.59 3.22 1.87
CA ARG A 18 8.49 4.05 1.34
C ARG A 18 7.84 4.88 2.43
N SER A 19 7.13 5.96 2.07
CA SER A 19 6.30 6.67 3.04
C SER A 19 5.18 5.76 3.56
N ARG A 20 4.81 5.91 4.84
CA ARG A 20 3.65 5.22 5.43
C ARG A 20 2.38 5.36 4.59
N VAL A 21 2.19 6.54 3.99
CA VAL A 21 1.04 6.84 3.11
C VAL A 21 0.97 5.91 1.90
N VAL A 22 2.10 5.44 1.37
CA VAL A 22 2.11 4.49 0.24
C VAL A 22 1.56 3.13 0.66
N TRP A 23 1.98 2.66 1.84
CA TRP A 23 1.51 1.39 2.42
C TRP A 23 0.02 1.43 2.76
N GLU A 24 -0.46 2.56 3.27
CA GLU A 24 -1.87 2.80 3.52
C GLU A 24 -2.66 2.83 2.21
N ALA A 25 -2.17 3.58 1.21
CA ALA A 25 -2.83 3.69 -0.08
C ALA A 25 -2.98 2.34 -0.80
N VAL A 26 -1.94 1.50 -0.81
CA VAL A 26 -2.03 0.18 -1.46
C VAL A 26 -2.95 -0.77 -0.70
N THR A 27 -2.96 -0.71 0.64
CA THR A 27 -3.86 -1.54 1.46
C THR A 27 -5.30 -1.11 1.25
N GLU A 28 -5.58 0.20 1.30
CA GLU A 28 -6.91 0.76 1.09
C GLU A 28 -7.41 0.51 -0.34
N LEU A 29 -6.55 0.63 -1.35
CA LEU A 29 -6.92 0.27 -2.72
C LEU A 29 -7.25 -1.23 -2.84
N ALA A 30 -6.44 -2.10 -2.22
CA ALA A 30 -6.69 -3.53 -2.25
C ALA A 30 -8.02 -3.89 -1.57
N THR A 31 -8.34 -3.27 -0.43
CA THR A 31 -9.60 -3.51 0.30
C THR A 31 -10.80 -2.92 -0.44
N GLU A 32 -10.66 -1.80 -1.15
CA GLU A 32 -11.71 -1.26 -2.04
C GLU A 32 -12.00 -2.19 -3.22
N LEU A 33 -10.98 -2.86 -3.77
CA LEU A 33 -11.11 -3.76 -4.91
C LEU A 33 -11.55 -5.18 -4.53
N LEU A 34 -11.33 -5.60 -3.28
CA LEU A 34 -11.67 -6.91 -2.72
C LEU A 34 -12.25 -6.77 -1.29
N PRO A 35 -13.42 -6.14 -1.13
CA PRO A 35 -13.99 -5.81 0.17
C PRO A 35 -14.27 -7.05 1.04
N GLU A 36 -14.61 -8.18 0.43
CA GLU A 36 -14.84 -9.45 1.11
C GLU A 36 -13.57 -10.02 1.77
N ARG A 37 -12.38 -9.57 1.34
CA ARG A 37 -11.08 -9.99 1.89
C ARG A 37 -10.42 -8.93 2.78
N ALA A 38 -11.09 -7.80 3.06
CA ALA A 38 -10.47 -6.64 3.70
C ALA A 38 -9.73 -6.99 5.01
N LYS A 39 -10.37 -7.75 5.91
CA LYS A 39 -9.77 -8.18 7.19
C LYS A 39 -8.52 -9.05 7.06
N VAL A 40 -8.34 -9.72 5.92
CA VAL A 40 -7.14 -10.53 5.64
C VAL A 40 -6.08 -9.63 5.02
N LEU A 41 -6.48 -8.76 4.09
CA LEU A 41 -5.60 -7.81 3.41
C LEU A 41 -4.99 -6.78 4.37
N GLU A 42 -5.57 -6.51 5.53
CA GLU A 42 -5.02 -5.57 6.51
C GLU A 42 -3.93 -6.19 7.42
N ARG A 43 -3.78 -7.52 7.48
CA ARG A 43 -2.92 -8.15 8.51
C ARG A 43 -1.43 -7.99 8.28
N TRP A 44 -1.00 -7.87 7.03
CA TRP A 44 0.41 -7.93 6.62
C TRP A 44 1.31 -6.93 7.37
N HIS A 45 0.76 -5.80 7.83
CA HIS A 45 1.52 -4.76 8.52
C HIS A 45 1.79 -5.06 10.00
N THR A 46 1.19 -6.12 10.56
CA THR A 46 1.34 -6.53 11.96
C THR A 46 2.50 -7.52 12.15
N HIS A 47 2.94 -7.71 13.40
CA HIS A 47 3.98 -8.67 13.75
C HIS A 47 3.42 -10.10 13.77
N HIS A 48 3.64 -10.87 12.71
CA HIS A 48 3.10 -12.23 12.58
C HIS A 48 3.86 -13.08 11.54
N VAL A 49 3.62 -14.39 11.56
CA VAL A 49 3.97 -15.29 10.45
C VAL A 49 2.77 -15.37 9.50
N ALA A 50 2.99 -15.05 8.22
CA ALA A 50 1.95 -15.07 7.20
C ALA A 50 1.39 -16.47 6.96
N ASP A 51 0.09 -16.54 6.66
CA ASP A 51 -0.59 -17.77 6.28
C ASP A 51 -0.90 -17.83 4.76
N GLU A 52 -1.36 -19.00 4.29
CA GLU A 52 -1.73 -19.19 2.89
C GLU A 52 -2.89 -18.29 2.44
N LYS A 53 -3.81 -17.93 3.35
CA LYS A 53 -4.97 -17.10 3.03
C LYS A 53 -4.55 -15.66 2.76
N GLU A 54 -3.60 -15.15 3.53
CA GLU A 54 -3.02 -13.82 3.34
C GLU A 54 -2.28 -13.72 2.02
N LEU A 55 -1.39 -14.68 1.74
CA LEU A 55 -0.66 -14.70 0.46
C LEU A 55 -1.64 -14.79 -0.72
N ALA A 56 -2.63 -15.68 -0.66
CA ALA A 56 -3.62 -15.82 -1.73
C ALA A 56 -4.44 -14.53 -1.94
N ALA A 57 -4.85 -13.86 -0.86
CA ALA A 57 -5.58 -12.60 -0.94
C ALA A 57 -4.74 -11.49 -1.60
N TRP A 58 -3.46 -11.37 -1.25
CA TRP A 58 -2.57 -10.36 -1.82
C TRP A 58 -2.16 -10.65 -3.27
N LEU A 59 -2.06 -11.92 -3.65
CA LEU A 59 -1.90 -12.30 -5.06
C LEU A 59 -3.14 -11.92 -5.89
N GLU A 60 -4.35 -12.20 -5.38
CA GLU A 60 -5.59 -11.76 -6.03
C GLU A 60 -5.66 -10.23 -6.12
N ALA A 61 -5.35 -9.51 -5.03
CA ALA A 61 -5.31 -8.05 -5.00
C ALA A 61 -4.34 -7.49 -6.04
N SER A 62 -3.16 -8.10 -6.20
CA SER A 62 -2.18 -7.71 -7.21
C SER A 62 -2.76 -7.76 -8.64
N PHE A 63 -3.55 -8.78 -8.96
CA PHE A 63 -4.25 -8.85 -10.24
C PHE A 63 -5.34 -7.78 -10.39
N ARG A 64 -6.13 -7.52 -9.33
CA ARG A 64 -7.14 -6.46 -9.36
C ARG A 64 -6.51 -5.07 -9.53
N VAL A 65 -5.41 -4.79 -8.84
CA VAL A 65 -4.64 -3.53 -8.96
C VAL A 65 -4.01 -3.40 -10.34
N ARG A 66 -3.56 -4.51 -10.97
CA ARG A 66 -3.08 -4.50 -12.36
C ARG A 66 -4.17 -4.11 -13.33
N ASP A 67 -5.39 -4.56 -13.12
CA ASP A 67 -6.50 -4.32 -14.04
C ASP A 67 -7.23 -3.00 -13.70
N TYR A 68 -7.04 -2.47 -12.49
CA TYR A 68 -7.54 -1.16 -12.04
C TYR A 68 -7.08 -0.03 -12.96
N LYS A 69 -8.02 0.85 -13.31
CA LYS A 69 -7.79 2.08 -14.08
C LYS A 69 -8.08 3.25 -13.15
N PRO A 70 -7.05 3.96 -12.66
CA PRO A 70 -7.27 5.11 -11.80
C PRO A 70 -8.05 6.19 -12.54
N THR A 71 -9.20 6.55 -11.99
CA THR A 71 -10.04 7.62 -12.51
C THR A 71 -10.14 8.69 -11.44
N PRO A 72 -9.62 9.91 -11.69
CA PRO A 72 -9.64 10.95 -10.69
C PRO A 72 -11.08 11.46 -10.49
N ARG A 73 -11.48 11.64 -9.24
CA ARG A 73 -12.78 12.20 -8.82
C ARG A 73 -12.90 13.69 -9.07
N ILE A 74 -11.76 14.37 -9.20
CA ILE A 74 -11.63 15.81 -9.46
C ILE A 74 -10.62 16.05 -10.57
N ASP A 75 -10.69 17.21 -11.21
CA ASP A 75 -9.69 17.63 -12.21
C ASP A 75 -8.35 17.95 -11.52
N LEU A 76 -7.45 16.95 -11.49
CA LEU A 76 -6.14 17.05 -10.86
C LEU A 76 -5.20 18.04 -11.54
N SER A 77 -5.45 18.40 -12.81
CA SER A 77 -4.58 19.33 -13.56
C SER A 77 -4.49 20.71 -12.91
N ARG A 78 -5.57 21.14 -12.25
CA ARG A 78 -5.69 22.43 -11.55
C ARG A 78 -4.82 22.53 -10.29
N PHE A 79 -4.39 21.39 -9.78
CA PHE A 79 -3.59 21.28 -8.56
C PHE A 79 -2.15 20.91 -8.85
N TYR A 80 -1.77 20.74 -10.13
CA TYR A 80 -0.40 20.43 -10.48
C TYR A 80 0.48 21.66 -10.31
N THR A 81 1.58 21.47 -9.60
CA THR A 81 2.65 22.43 -9.37
C THR A 81 3.92 21.88 -10.03
N GLY A 82 4.93 22.73 -10.28
CA GLY A 82 6.19 22.29 -10.88
C GLY A 82 6.96 21.22 -10.08
N ILE A 83 6.55 20.92 -8.84
CA ILE A 83 7.21 19.96 -7.93
C ILE A 83 6.27 18.86 -7.42
N GLY A 84 5.02 18.77 -7.90
CA GLY A 84 4.03 17.80 -7.42
C GLY A 84 2.62 18.37 -7.39
N TYR A 85 1.75 17.87 -6.52
CA TYR A 85 0.38 18.40 -6.37
C TYR A 85 0.26 19.32 -5.15
N ASP A 86 -0.53 20.38 -5.28
CA ASP A 86 -1.04 21.18 -4.17
C ASP A 86 -1.97 20.31 -3.32
N LEU A 87 -1.40 19.73 -2.26
CA LEU A 87 -2.10 18.79 -1.40
C LEU A 87 -3.24 19.46 -0.62
N GLU A 88 -3.07 20.73 -0.22
CA GLU A 88 -4.10 21.48 0.50
C GLU A 88 -5.30 21.77 -0.39
N GLY A 89 -5.04 22.20 -1.62
CA GLY A 89 -6.07 22.41 -2.63
C GLY A 89 -6.84 21.12 -2.95
N VAL A 90 -6.14 20.00 -3.13
CA VAL A 90 -6.76 18.68 -3.36
C VAL A 90 -7.61 18.25 -2.17
N ALA A 91 -7.10 18.38 -0.94
CA ALA A 91 -7.84 18.02 0.27
C ALA A 91 -9.13 18.83 0.41
N LYS A 92 -9.05 20.15 0.18
CA LYS A 92 -10.20 21.04 0.19
C LYS A 92 -11.22 20.70 -0.90
N ALA A 93 -10.77 20.39 -2.11
CA ALA A 93 -11.65 20.04 -3.23
C ALA A 93 -12.35 18.70 -3.04
N LEU A 94 -11.70 17.75 -2.37
CA LEU A 94 -12.28 16.44 -2.02
C LEU A 94 -13.12 16.49 -0.73
N GLY A 95 -12.97 17.53 0.10
CA GLY A 95 -13.62 17.62 1.41
C GLY A 95 -13.06 16.63 2.43
N VAL A 96 -11.75 16.35 2.36
CA VAL A 96 -11.06 15.35 3.20
C VAL A 96 -9.84 15.96 3.89
N SER A 97 -9.22 15.22 4.81
CA SER A 97 -7.95 15.62 5.44
C SER A 97 -6.76 15.56 4.46
N LEU A 98 -5.66 16.24 4.80
CA LEU A 98 -4.42 16.20 4.01
C LEU A 98 -3.87 14.78 3.84
N ARG A 99 -4.02 13.92 4.87
CA ARG A 99 -3.57 12.53 4.81
C ARG A 99 -4.41 11.73 3.82
N GLU A 100 -5.74 11.84 3.89
CA GLU A 100 -6.66 11.17 2.97
C GLU A 100 -6.45 11.64 1.53
N ALA A 101 -6.20 12.93 1.32
CA ALA A 101 -5.82 13.47 0.01
C ALA A 101 -4.50 12.85 -0.50
N ALA A 102 -3.51 12.69 0.38
CA ALA A 102 -2.23 12.10 0.01
C ALA A 102 -2.38 10.61 -0.35
N ILE A 103 -3.16 9.85 0.43
CA ILE A 103 -3.52 8.46 0.12
C ILE A 103 -4.22 8.39 -1.24
N TYR A 104 -5.23 9.24 -1.46
CA TYR A 104 -5.96 9.31 -2.72
C TYR A 104 -5.02 9.55 -3.92
N LEU A 105 -4.11 10.53 -3.82
CA LEU A 105 -3.13 10.78 -4.89
C LEU A 105 -2.20 9.58 -5.12
N ARG A 106 -1.74 8.89 -4.05
CA ARG A 106 -0.92 7.68 -4.20
C ARG A 106 -1.66 6.55 -4.89
N LYS A 107 -2.96 6.36 -4.64
CA LYS A 107 -3.77 5.36 -5.37
C LYS A 107 -3.82 5.65 -6.88
N MET A 108 -3.65 6.90 -7.30
CA MET A 108 -3.61 7.26 -8.72
C MET A 108 -2.29 6.82 -9.40
N GLU A 109 -1.23 6.62 -8.62
CA GLU A 109 0.07 6.17 -9.12
C GLU A 109 0.07 4.64 -9.31
N LYS A 110 -0.56 4.17 -10.39
CA LYS A 110 -0.73 2.73 -10.67
C LYS A 110 0.57 1.93 -10.59
N ALA A 111 1.66 2.44 -11.16
CA ALA A 111 2.95 1.76 -11.12
C ALA A 111 3.46 1.59 -9.68
N LEU A 112 3.28 2.60 -8.83
CA LEU A 112 3.66 2.54 -7.42
C LEU A 112 2.82 1.51 -6.66
N MET A 113 1.50 1.50 -6.88
CA MET A 113 0.61 0.53 -6.24
C MET A 113 0.95 -0.90 -6.63
N LEU A 114 1.29 -1.15 -7.90
CA LEU A 114 1.75 -2.47 -8.35
C LEU A 114 3.05 -2.91 -7.70
N MET A 115 4.03 -2.01 -7.60
CA MET A 115 5.29 -2.32 -6.91
C MET A 115 5.05 -2.63 -5.43
N ALA A 116 4.22 -1.83 -4.75
CA ALA A 116 3.91 -2.05 -3.33
C ALA A 116 3.15 -3.38 -3.10
N CYS A 117 2.21 -3.74 -3.98
CA CYS A 117 1.56 -5.06 -3.96
C CYS A 117 2.55 -6.21 -4.11
N ALA A 118 3.52 -6.06 -5.03
CA ALA A 118 4.55 -7.08 -5.26
C ALA A 118 5.47 -7.25 -4.05
N GLU A 119 5.86 -6.15 -3.40
CA GLU A 119 6.68 -6.17 -2.18
C GLU A 119 5.94 -6.84 -1.01
N ILE A 120 4.66 -6.51 -0.79
CA ILE A 120 3.84 -7.17 0.23
C ILE A 120 3.72 -8.66 -0.06
N SER A 121 3.39 -9.03 -1.31
CA SER A 121 3.27 -10.44 -1.70
C SER A 121 4.59 -11.21 -1.56
N GLY A 122 5.72 -10.56 -1.88
CA GLY A 122 7.06 -11.11 -1.71
C GLY A 122 7.39 -11.36 -0.24
N ALA A 123 7.08 -10.41 0.63
CA ALA A 123 7.29 -10.55 2.07
C ALA A 123 6.41 -11.64 2.69
N LEU A 124 5.13 -11.70 2.32
CA LEU A 124 4.22 -12.76 2.77
C LEU A 124 4.69 -14.13 2.31
N ARG A 125 5.17 -14.26 1.06
CA ARG A 125 5.73 -15.51 0.54
C ARG A 125 6.97 -15.94 1.33
N HIS A 126 7.88 -15.00 1.60
CA HIS A 126 9.06 -15.27 2.42
C HIS A 126 8.65 -15.76 3.81
N SER A 127 7.77 -15.02 4.50
CA SER A 127 7.26 -15.36 5.83
C SER A 127 6.63 -16.76 5.86
N LEU A 128 5.75 -17.07 4.90
CA LEU A 128 5.05 -18.35 4.82
C LEU A 128 5.99 -19.53 4.56
N ALA A 129 6.97 -19.37 3.66
CA ALA A 129 7.89 -20.41 3.25
C ALA A 129 8.93 -20.72 4.33
N SER A 130 9.48 -19.68 4.95
CA SER A 130 10.52 -19.80 5.99
C SER A 130 9.95 -19.96 7.40
N LYS A 131 8.64 -19.75 7.59
CA LYS A 131 7.99 -19.62 8.92
C LYS A 131 8.57 -18.49 9.77
N HIS A 132 9.03 -17.44 9.12
CA HIS A 132 9.60 -16.25 9.76
C HIS A 132 8.55 -15.19 10.00
N VAL A 133 8.71 -14.43 11.08
CA VAL A 133 7.87 -13.29 11.42
C VAL A 133 8.22 -12.11 10.53
N ILE A 134 7.18 -11.43 10.03
CA ILE A 134 7.30 -10.15 9.34
C ILE A 134 6.54 -9.05 10.09
N GLU A 135 6.92 -7.80 9.83
CA GLU A 135 6.17 -6.62 10.26
C GLU A 135 6.46 -5.41 9.37
N LEU A 136 5.56 -4.42 9.37
CA LEU A 136 5.86 -3.11 8.81
C LEU A 136 6.52 -2.23 9.88
N ARG A 137 7.82 -1.96 9.71
CA ARG A 137 8.60 -1.18 10.68
C ARG A 137 8.84 0.24 10.18
N ASP A 138 8.57 1.22 11.03
CA ASP A 138 8.90 2.61 10.76
C ASP A 138 10.41 2.86 10.95
N ARG A 139 10.99 3.63 10.04
CA ARG A 139 12.40 4.06 10.04
C ARG A 139 12.41 5.59 10.12
N VAL A 140 13.13 6.09 11.13
CA VAL A 140 13.49 7.51 11.29
C VAL A 140 14.53 7.88 10.25
#